data_AF-A0A9P8F535-F1
#
_entry.id   AF-A0A9P8F535-F1
#
_cell.length_a   1.000
_cell.length_b   1.000
_cell.length_c   1.000
_cell.angle_alpha   90.00
_cell.angle_beta   90.00
_cell.angle_gamma   90.00
#
_symmetry.space_group_name_H-M   'P 1'
#
loop_
_entity.id
_entity.type
_entity.pdbx_description
1 polymer ?
#
loop_
_entity_poly.entity_id
_entity_poly.type
_entity_poly.pdbx_seq_one_letter_code
_entity_poly.pdbx_strand_id
1 'polypeptide(L)'
;LVDSLASNIDNVEESLAPLINTALSASTSKLPLLDKAKLYTLVTYAIESLLFSYLRLNGLDAKTHPVFAELNRVKQYFEKIKLAETSHVKRNATLDKAAAGRFIKHGLAGNDEYDRKRAEQQDKEKNGAKRKFEDMTERVGSHSRFEAMSRKMNDDEAESSAKDIENSESDSKKKASSSKTVAPKKQKSDKAPRGHKAAFQALLQGPIPTDEEPKKKKKRKSKGGKDT
;
A
#
# COMPACT_ATOMS: atom_id res chain seq x y z
N LEU A 1 -42.97 20.96 -14.68
CA LEU A 1 -41.81 21.36 -13.85
C LEU A 1 -42.24 21.61 -12.40
N VAL A 2 -43.28 22.43 -12.19
CA VAL A 2 -43.83 22.69 -10.85
C VAL A 2 -44.36 21.41 -10.20
N ASP A 3 -45.12 20.57 -10.92
CA ASP A 3 -45.65 19.31 -10.36
C ASP A 3 -44.56 18.33 -9.93
N SER A 4 -43.45 18.29 -10.68
CA SER A 4 -42.29 17.48 -10.32
C SER A 4 -41.58 18.03 -9.08
N LEU A 5 -41.49 19.35 -8.92
CA LEU A 5 -40.93 19.96 -7.72
C LEU A 5 -41.81 19.68 -6.50
N ALA A 6 -43.14 19.78 -6.65
CA ALA A 6 -44.09 19.45 -5.59
C ALA A 6 -43.92 18.00 -5.13
N SER A 7 -43.95 17.03 -6.06
CA SER A 7 -43.73 15.62 -5.72
C SER A 7 -42.37 15.36 -5.06
N ASN A 8 -41.31 16.05 -5.49
CA ASN A 8 -40.00 15.94 -4.85
C ASN A 8 -40.01 16.49 -3.41
N ILE A 9 -40.74 17.56 -3.14
CA ILE A 9 -40.90 18.11 -1.79
C ILE A 9 -41.66 17.13 -0.90
N ASP A 10 -42.77 16.58 -1.39
CA ASP A 10 -43.57 15.59 -0.66
C ASP A 10 -42.71 14.36 -0.28
N ASN A 11 -41.90 13.85 -1.21
CA ASN A 11 -40.99 12.73 -0.97
C ASN A 11 -39.93 13.05 0.09
N VAL A 12 -39.41 14.28 0.10
CA VAL A 12 -38.41 14.74 1.09
C VAL A 12 -39.05 14.90 2.47
N GLU A 13 -40.27 15.43 2.52
CA GLU A 13 -41.04 15.56 3.76
C GLU A 13 -41.32 14.20 4.38
N GLU A 14 -41.79 13.22 3.59
CA GLU A 14 -42.01 11.84 4.05
C GLU A 14 -40.71 11.19 4.56
N SER A 15 -39.60 11.38 3.83
CA SER A 15 -38.30 10.82 4.20
C SER A 15 -37.73 11.42 5.49
N LEU A 16 -38.00 12.70 5.75
CA LEU A 16 -37.51 13.42 6.93
C LEU A 16 -38.48 13.35 8.12
N ALA A 17 -39.76 13.03 7.90
CA ALA A 17 -40.78 12.90 8.93
C ALA A 17 -40.31 12.14 10.19
N PRO A 18 -39.66 10.97 10.12
CA PRO A 18 -39.21 10.27 11.33
C PRO A 18 -38.16 11.05 12.13
N LEU A 19 -37.33 11.87 11.48
CA LEU A 19 -36.30 12.69 12.12
C LEU A 19 -36.84 14.03 12.66
N ILE A 20 -37.95 14.53 12.10
CA ILE A 20 -38.61 15.77 12.54
C ILE A 20 -39.58 15.48 13.68
N ASN A 21 -40.36 14.40 13.57
CA ASN A 21 -41.38 14.02 14.56
C ASN A 21 -40.80 13.39 15.83
N THR A 22 -39.54 12.95 15.79
CA THR A 22 -38.82 12.46 16.96
C THR A 22 -37.62 13.33 17.26
N ALA A 23 -37.28 13.52 18.53
CA ALA A 23 -36.10 14.28 18.88
C ALA A 23 -34.84 13.61 18.27
N LEU A 24 -34.04 14.37 17.52
CA LEU A 24 -32.81 13.85 16.90
C LEU A 24 -31.86 13.21 17.92
N SER A 25 -31.85 13.71 19.17
CA SER A 25 -31.14 13.12 20.31
C SER A 25 -31.61 11.70 20.66
N ALA A 26 -32.91 11.41 20.52
CA ALA A 26 -33.46 10.09 20.78
C ALA A 26 -32.98 9.05 19.76
N SER A 27 -32.89 9.43 18.48
CA SER A 27 -32.36 8.57 17.41
C SER A 27 -30.84 8.40 17.51
N THR A 28 -30.11 9.49 17.77
CA THR A 28 -28.63 9.49 17.83
C THR A 28 -28.06 8.83 19.09
N SER A 29 -28.78 8.84 20.23
CA SER A 29 -28.30 8.24 21.48
C SER A 29 -28.01 6.75 21.39
N LYS A 30 -28.78 6.02 20.56
CA LYS A 30 -28.69 4.57 20.37
C LYS A 30 -27.64 4.16 19.34
N LEU A 31 -27.10 5.11 18.57
CA LEU A 31 -26.20 4.84 17.46
C LEU A 31 -24.72 4.82 17.91
N PRO A 32 -23.90 3.95 17.31
CA PRO A 32 -22.45 3.97 17.51
C PRO A 32 -21.86 5.30 17.00
N LEU A 33 -20.68 5.66 17.51
CA LEU A 33 -20.06 6.98 17.26
C LEU A 33 -19.93 7.33 15.78
N LEU A 34 -19.54 6.36 14.96
CA LEU A 34 -19.36 6.56 13.52
C LEU A 34 -20.70 6.86 12.81
N ASP A 35 -21.75 6.10 13.11
CA ASP A 35 -23.05 6.27 12.48
C ASP A 35 -23.75 7.53 12.98
N LYS A 36 -23.51 7.92 14.23
CA LYS A 36 -23.91 9.23 14.77
C LYS A 36 -23.30 10.37 13.96
N ALA A 37 -22.01 10.31 13.65
CA ALA A 37 -21.33 11.33 12.85
C ALA A 37 -21.90 11.42 11.42
N LYS A 38 -22.17 10.27 10.79
CA LYS A 38 -22.84 10.22 9.48
C LYS A 38 -24.22 10.86 9.52
N LEU A 39 -25.04 10.48 10.50
CA LEU A 39 -26.40 11.00 10.63
C LEU A 39 -26.40 12.52 10.79
N TYR A 40 -25.58 13.07 11.69
CA TYR A 40 -25.49 14.53 11.86
C TYR A 40 -25.00 15.25 10.59
N THR A 41 -24.01 14.68 9.88
CA THR A 41 -23.50 15.28 8.64
C THR A 41 -24.55 15.24 7.53
N LEU A 42 -25.31 14.15 7.41
CA LEU A 42 -26.41 14.02 6.45
C LEU A 42 -27.58 14.97 6.74
N VAL A 43 -27.96 15.12 8.02
CA VAL A 43 -29.01 16.07 8.41
C VAL A 43 -28.58 17.50 8.11
N THR A 44 -27.33 17.84 8.42
CA THR A 44 -26.77 19.17 8.11
C THR A 44 -26.77 19.41 6.60
N TYR A 45 -26.32 18.44 5.81
CA TYR A 45 -26.37 18.48 4.35
C TYR A 45 -27.79 18.70 3.81
N ALA A 46 -28.79 18.01 4.38
CA ALA A 46 -30.19 18.15 3.97
C ALA A 46 -30.70 19.58 4.22
N ILE A 47 -30.43 20.14 5.40
CA ILE A 47 -30.83 21.51 5.77
C ILE A 47 -30.18 22.54 4.82
N GLU A 48 -28.87 22.44 4.61
CA GLU A 48 -28.15 23.37 3.74
C GLU A 48 -28.58 23.24 2.27
N SER A 49 -28.88 22.03 1.81
CA SER A 49 -29.38 21.78 0.44
C SER A 49 -30.79 22.33 0.23
N LEU A 50 -31.66 22.21 1.24
CA LEU A 50 -32.99 22.83 1.23
C LEU A 50 -32.89 24.35 1.24
N LEU A 51 -32.02 24.92 2.07
CA LEU A 51 -31.78 26.36 2.12
C LEU A 51 -31.19 26.88 0.79
N PHE A 52 -30.26 26.15 0.19
CA PHE A 52 -29.72 26.45 -1.13
C PHE A 52 -30.83 26.47 -2.20
N SER A 53 -31.73 25.48 -2.17
CA SER A 53 -32.87 25.42 -3.09
C SER A 53 -33.85 26.56 -2.86
N TYR A 54 -34.16 26.89 -1.60
CA TYR A 54 -34.99 28.03 -1.23
C TYR A 54 -34.44 29.36 -1.77
N LEU A 55 -33.14 29.62 -1.60
CA LEU A 55 -32.52 30.84 -2.11
C LEU A 55 -32.65 30.96 -3.64
N ARG A 56 -32.48 29.85 -4.35
CA ARG A 56 -32.64 29.81 -5.81
C ARG A 56 -34.09 30.06 -6.25
N LEU A 57 -35.07 29.57 -5.49
CA LEU A 57 -36.49 29.84 -5.76
C LEU A 57 -36.85 31.32 -5.57
N ASN A 58 -36.17 32.02 -4.66
CA ASN A 58 -36.32 33.46 -4.46
C ASN A 58 -35.52 34.32 -5.46
N GLY A 59 -34.89 33.71 -6.47
CA GLY A 59 -34.11 34.41 -7.49
C GLY A 59 -32.76 34.94 -7.01
N LEU A 60 -32.28 34.54 -5.83
CA LEU A 60 -30.96 34.89 -5.31
C LEU A 60 -29.90 33.93 -5.86
N ASP A 61 -28.70 34.46 -6.17
CA ASP A 61 -27.58 33.61 -6.57
C ASP A 61 -26.98 32.89 -5.35
N ALA A 62 -27.46 31.67 -5.13
CA ALA A 62 -27.04 30.83 -4.02
C ALA A 62 -25.54 30.45 -4.04
N LYS A 63 -24.80 30.67 -5.14
CA LYS A 63 -23.34 30.43 -5.19
C LYS A 63 -22.54 31.55 -4.54
N THR A 64 -23.04 32.78 -4.59
CA THR A 64 -22.42 33.93 -3.91
C THR A 64 -22.79 33.96 -2.43
N HIS A 65 -23.88 33.32 -2.06
CA HIS A 65 -24.38 33.27 -0.70
C HIS A 65 -23.48 32.40 0.21
N PRO A 66 -23.31 32.75 1.51
CA PRO A 66 -22.52 31.98 2.47
C PRO A 66 -22.89 30.49 2.60
N VAL A 67 -24.12 30.13 2.26
CA VAL A 67 -24.59 28.73 2.22
C VAL A 67 -23.72 27.86 1.31
N PHE A 68 -23.16 28.42 0.24
CA PHE A 68 -22.24 27.66 -0.62
C PHE A 68 -20.93 27.31 0.11
N ALA A 69 -20.47 28.16 1.03
CA ALA A 69 -19.30 27.86 1.86
C ALA A 69 -19.61 26.74 2.85
N GLU A 70 -20.80 26.73 3.46
CA GLU A 70 -21.24 25.65 4.36
C GLU A 70 -21.38 24.31 3.61
N LEU A 71 -21.92 24.30 2.39
CA LEU A 71 -21.96 23.07 1.57
C LEU A 71 -20.56 22.49 1.30
N ASN A 72 -19.57 23.37 1.04
CA ASN A 72 -18.18 22.95 0.89
C ASN A 72 -17.60 22.42 2.20
N ARG A 73 -17.99 22.99 3.34
CA ARG A 73 -17.60 22.52 4.67
C ARG A 73 -18.18 21.13 4.95
N VAL A 74 -19.46 20.89 4.64
CA VAL A 74 -20.10 19.57 4.75
C VAL A 74 -19.40 18.53 3.89
N LYS A 75 -18.99 18.90 2.66
CA LYS A 75 -18.18 18.01 1.80
C LYS A 75 -16.87 17.58 2.47
N GLN A 76 -16.17 18.49 3.14
CA GLN A 76 -14.96 18.15 3.90
C GLN A 76 -15.26 17.21 5.07
N TYR A 77 -16.43 17.32 5.71
CA TYR A 77 -16.82 16.38 6.77
C TYR A 77 -17.13 14.98 6.22
N PHE A 78 -17.75 14.86 5.05
CA PHE A 78 -17.87 13.56 4.38
C PHE A 78 -16.51 12.92 4.10
N GLU A 79 -15.54 13.71 3.64
CA GLU A 79 -14.17 13.23 3.42
C GLU A 79 -13.50 12.78 4.72
N LYS A 80 -13.67 13.51 5.82
CA LYS A 80 -13.17 13.12 7.16
C LYS A 80 -13.81 11.83 7.66
N ILE A 81 -15.12 11.67 7.49
CA ILE A 81 -15.83 10.45 7.88
C ILE A 81 -15.32 9.28 7.03
N LYS A 82 -15.25 9.45 5.71
CA LYS A 82 -14.73 8.41 4.80
C LYS A 82 -13.30 8.02 5.15
N LEU A 83 -12.45 8.99 5.50
CA LEU A 83 -11.10 8.73 5.99
C LEU A 83 -11.16 7.92 7.28
N ALA A 84 -12.01 8.27 8.24
CA ALA A 84 -12.15 7.52 9.49
C ALA A 84 -12.66 6.08 9.28
N GLU A 85 -13.52 5.85 8.29
CA GLU A 85 -14.01 4.51 7.93
C GLU A 85 -12.95 3.64 7.27
N THR A 86 -12.17 4.23 6.37
CA THR A 86 -11.22 3.49 5.51
C THR A 86 -9.81 3.46 6.06
N SER A 87 -9.47 4.42 6.94
CA SER A 87 -8.21 4.44 7.66
C SER A 87 -8.24 3.32 8.70
N HIS A 88 -7.89 2.11 8.27
CA HIS A 88 -7.30 1.13 9.15
C HIS A 88 -6.09 1.81 9.79
N VAL A 89 -6.25 2.32 11.00
CA VAL A 89 -5.33 3.24 11.67
C VAL A 89 -3.95 2.61 11.74
N LYS A 90 -3.13 2.85 10.72
CA LYS A 90 -1.69 2.70 10.84
C LYS A 90 -1.28 3.82 11.75
N ARG A 91 -0.97 3.49 13.00
CA ARG A 91 -0.42 4.45 13.96
C ARG A 91 0.86 5.02 13.35
N ASN A 92 0.80 6.26 12.85
CA ASN A 92 1.95 6.96 12.28
C ASN A 92 2.99 7.29 13.37
N ALA A 93 2.53 7.36 14.62
CA ALA A 93 3.38 7.46 15.80
C ALA A 93 3.80 6.05 16.22
N THR A 94 4.94 5.59 15.73
CA THR A 94 5.65 4.47 16.32
C THR A 94 6.55 5.01 17.43
N LEU A 95 6.52 4.38 18.60
CA LEU A 95 7.43 4.73 19.68
C LEU A 95 8.86 4.36 19.26
N ASP A 96 9.79 5.32 19.33
CA ASP A 96 11.22 5.02 19.21
C ASP A 96 11.65 4.26 20.48
N LYS A 97 11.62 2.93 20.39
CA LYS A 97 12.01 2.02 21.46
C LYS A 97 13.47 2.24 21.90
N ALA A 98 14.35 2.66 20.99
CA ALA A 98 15.75 2.91 21.30
C ALA A 98 15.92 4.22 22.09
N ALA A 99 15.22 5.28 21.70
CA ALA A 99 15.19 6.53 22.48
C ALA A 99 14.57 6.31 23.87
N ALA A 100 13.42 5.64 23.95
CA ALA A 100 12.81 5.28 25.23
C ALA A 100 13.77 4.45 26.11
N GLY A 101 14.50 3.50 25.52
CA GLY A 101 15.54 2.75 26.20
C GLY A 101 16.67 3.61 26.75
N ARG A 102 17.12 4.64 26.02
CA ARG A 102 18.12 5.60 26.50
C ARG A 102 17.62 6.43 27.69
N PHE A 103 16.38 6.92 27.62
CA PHE A 103 15.77 7.66 28.73
C PHE A 103 15.62 6.81 29.99
N ILE A 104 15.13 5.57 29.83
CA ILE A 104 14.98 4.62 30.94
C ILE A 104 16.35 4.27 31.53
N LYS A 105 17.35 3.98 30.69
CA LYS A 105 18.71 3.66 31.14
C LYS A 105 19.34 4.83 31.92
N HIS A 106 19.18 6.06 31.43
CA HIS A 106 19.70 7.24 32.13
C HIS A 106 18.93 7.54 33.42
N GLY A 107 17.62 7.29 33.48
CA GLY A 107 16.82 7.41 34.70
C GLY A 107 17.13 6.35 35.75
N LEU A 108 17.66 5.21 35.34
CA LEU A 108 18.16 4.12 36.20
C LEU A 108 19.67 4.22 36.50
N ALA A 109 20.32 5.33 36.12
CA ALA A 109 21.74 5.57 36.38
C ALA A 109 21.99 5.55 37.90
N GLY A 110 22.70 4.52 38.36
CA GLY A 110 22.82 4.16 39.78
C GLY A 110 22.80 2.65 40.02
N ASN A 111 22.42 1.85 39.02
CA ASN A 111 22.36 0.39 39.10
C ASN A 111 23.42 -0.32 38.22
N ASP A 112 24.64 0.21 38.19
CA ASP A 112 25.73 -0.19 37.29
C ASP A 112 26.11 -1.68 37.40
N GLU A 113 25.94 -2.29 38.57
CA GLU A 113 26.21 -3.72 38.79
C GLU A 113 25.28 -4.61 37.95
N TYR A 114 24.01 -4.24 37.85
CA TYR A 114 23.02 -5.00 37.09
C TYR A 114 23.14 -4.77 35.60
N ASP A 115 23.55 -3.57 35.19
CA ASP A 115 23.86 -3.28 33.79
C ASP A 115 25.07 -4.07 33.30
N ARG A 116 26.12 -4.20 34.12
CA ARG A 116 27.29 -5.04 33.82
C ARG A 116 26.92 -6.52 33.74
N LYS A 117 26.18 -7.05 34.73
CA LYS A 117 25.71 -8.45 34.72
C LYS A 117 24.85 -8.76 33.49
N ARG A 118 23.96 -7.83 33.11
CA ARG A 118 23.12 -7.98 31.91
C ARG A 118 23.95 -7.94 30.63
N ALA A 119 24.95 -7.07 30.53
CA ALA A 119 25.86 -7.02 29.38
C ALA A 119 26.66 -8.34 29.24
N GLU A 120 27.22 -8.84 30.34
CA GLU A 120 27.96 -10.12 30.36
C GLU A 120 27.08 -11.31 29.94
N GLN A 121 25.82 -11.34 30.35
CA GLN A 121 24.86 -12.38 29.93
C GLN A 121 24.55 -12.27 28.43
N GLN A 122 24.28 -11.06 27.93
CA GLN A 122 24.00 -10.86 26.51
C GLN A 122 25.20 -11.24 25.62
N ASP A 123 26.42 -10.95 26.06
CA ASP A 123 27.63 -11.31 25.30
C ASP A 123 27.88 -12.82 25.34
N LYS A 124 27.63 -13.48 26.47
CA LYS A 124 27.66 -14.96 26.56
C LYS A 124 26.62 -15.60 25.64
N GLU A 125 25.39 -15.07 25.60
CA GLU A 125 24.34 -15.57 24.71
C GLU A 125 24.66 -15.34 23.24
N LYS A 126 25.14 -14.16 22.86
CA LYS A 126 25.56 -13.85 21.48
C LYS A 126 26.72 -14.72 21.04
N ASN A 127 27.72 -14.91 21.90
CA ASN A 127 28.87 -15.75 21.58
C ASN A 127 28.49 -17.23 21.53
N GLY A 128 27.58 -17.68 22.39
CA GLY A 128 27.00 -19.02 22.31
C GLY A 128 26.18 -19.25 21.03
N ALA A 129 25.39 -18.25 20.62
CA ALA A 129 24.63 -18.30 19.37
C ALA A 129 25.54 -18.30 18.14
N LYS A 130 26.60 -17.48 18.13
CA LYS A 130 27.62 -17.47 17.06
C LYS A 130 28.33 -18.81 16.93
N ARG A 131 28.78 -19.39 18.05
CA ARG A 131 29.41 -20.73 18.04
C ARG A 131 28.47 -21.82 17.53
N LYS A 132 27.19 -21.79 17.94
CA LYS A 132 26.18 -22.74 17.42
C LYS A 132 25.90 -22.53 15.93
N PHE A 133 25.91 -21.29 15.47
CA PHE A 133 25.73 -20.95 14.06
C PHE A 133 26.93 -21.39 13.21
N GLU A 134 28.15 -21.23 13.71
CA GLU A 134 29.38 -21.72 13.09
C GLU A 134 29.40 -23.25 13.04
N ASP A 135 29.11 -23.94 14.15
CA ASP A 135 29.02 -25.41 14.21
C ASP A 135 27.96 -25.98 13.25
N MET A 136 26.80 -25.30 13.10
CA MET A 136 25.81 -25.69 12.08
C MET A 136 26.29 -25.43 10.65
N THR A 137 27.02 -24.33 10.42
CA THR A 137 27.56 -24.01 9.09
C THR A 137 28.66 -24.99 8.69
N GLU A 138 29.53 -25.40 9.62
CA GLU A 138 30.58 -26.40 9.40
C GLU A 138 29.99 -27.79 9.16
N ARG A 139 28.95 -28.20 9.90
CA ARG A 139 28.24 -29.47 9.65
C ARG A 139 27.49 -29.50 8.32
N VAL A 140 26.96 -28.37 7.85
CA VAL A 140 26.31 -28.26 6.54
C VAL A 140 27.36 -28.16 5.42
N GLY A 141 28.52 -27.58 5.69
CA GLY A 141 29.68 -27.53 4.79
C GLY A 141 30.36 -28.89 4.59
N SER A 142 30.45 -29.73 5.63
CA SER A 142 31.12 -31.04 5.55
C SER A 142 30.26 -32.17 4.98
N HIS A 143 28.96 -31.95 4.78
CA HIS A 143 28.04 -32.92 4.19
C HIS A 143 27.33 -32.41 2.94
N SER A 144 27.96 -31.45 2.24
CA SER A 144 27.55 -31.10 0.89
C SER A 144 27.89 -32.26 -0.04
N ARG A 145 26.84 -33.01 -0.39
CA ARG A 145 26.74 -34.01 -1.46
C ARG A 145 27.21 -33.49 -2.84
N PHE A 146 27.68 -32.25 -2.93
CA PHE A 146 28.22 -31.57 -4.11
C PHE A 146 29.74 -31.78 -4.30
N GLU A 147 30.53 -31.89 -3.22
CA GLU A 147 32.00 -32.07 -3.34
C GLU A 147 32.38 -33.50 -3.72
N ALA A 148 31.62 -34.49 -3.24
CA ALA A 148 31.74 -35.88 -3.67
C ALA A 148 31.28 -36.12 -5.11
N MET A 149 30.43 -35.24 -5.67
CA MET A 149 29.95 -35.35 -7.06
C MET A 149 30.95 -34.73 -8.05
N SER A 150 31.70 -33.70 -7.64
CA SER A 150 32.73 -33.08 -8.50
C SER A 150 33.96 -33.96 -8.72
N ARG A 151 34.24 -34.93 -7.83
CA ARG A 151 35.31 -35.93 -8.04
C ARG A 151 34.87 -37.14 -8.86
N LYS A 152 33.56 -37.37 -9.03
CA LYS A 152 33.01 -38.60 -9.64
C LYS A 152 32.50 -38.39 -11.08
N MET A 153 32.71 -37.20 -11.66
CA MET A 153 32.28 -36.83 -13.01
C MET A 153 33.44 -36.80 -14.03
N ASN A 154 34.63 -37.27 -13.65
CA ASN A 154 35.82 -37.37 -14.49
C ASN A 154 36.20 -38.82 -14.87
N ASP A 155 35.38 -39.82 -14.51
CA ASP A 155 35.62 -41.22 -14.90
C ASP A 155 34.36 -41.78 -15.57
N ASP A 156 34.56 -42.12 -16.83
CA ASP A 156 33.62 -42.37 -17.91
C ASP A 156 32.83 -43.71 -17.84
N GLU A 157 31.68 -43.70 -18.54
CA GLU A 157 31.20 -44.75 -19.49
C GLU A 157 31.22 -46.24 -19.10
N ALA A 158 30.02 -46.87 -19.00
CA ALA A 158 29.69 -48.18 -19.60
C ALA A 158 28.29 -48.71 -19.20
N GLU A 159 27.38 -48.65 -20.17
CA GLU A 159 26.42 -49.69 -20.62
C GLU A 159 25.64 -50.64 -19.66
N SER A 160 24.30 -50.57 -19.83
CA SER A 160 23.27 -51.64 -19.91
C SER A 160 23.19 -52.80 -18.90
N SER A 161 21.96 -53.05 -18.39
CA SER A 161 21.08 -54.17 -18.81
C SER A 161 20.03 -54.52 -17.74
N ALA A 162 18.89 -55.01 -18.23
CA ALA A 162 17.63 -55.24 -17.54
C ALA A 162 17.60 -56.50 -16.65
N LYS A 163 16.69 -56.53 -15.66
CA LYS A 163 15.56 -57.49 -15.56
C LYS A 163 14.72 -57.34 -14.27
N ASP A 164 13.43 -57.61 -14.46
CA ASP A 164 12.27 -57.61 -13.56
C ASP A 164 12.26 -58.67 -12.44
N ILE A 165 11.43 -58.48 -11.39
CA ILE A 165 10.24 -59.31 -11.05
C ILE A 165 9.64 -59.04 -9.63
N GLU A 166 8.33 -58.73 -9.64
CA GLU A 166 7.17 -59.00 -8.74
C GLU A 166 7.02 -58.60 -7.25
N ASN A 167 6.19 -57.56 -7.03
CA ASN A 167 4.81 -57.52 -6.48
C ASN A 167 4.37 -58.29 -5.19
N SER A 168 3.78 -57.55 -4.23
CA SER A 168 2.63 -57.95 -3.39
C SER A 168 2.10 -56.75 -2.56
N GLU A 169 0.80 -56.76 -2.25
CA GLU A 169 -0.16 -55.65 -2.10
C GLU A 169 -0.22 -54.92 -0.74
N SER A 170 -0.74 -53.69 -0.74
CA SER A 170 -2.00 -53.32 -0.05
C SER A 170 -2.26 -51.80 -0.12
N ASP A 171 -3.48 -51.42 0.23
CA ASP A 171 -4.42 -50.69 -0.61
C ASP A 171 -4.76 -49.26 -0.10
N SER A 172 -5.47 -48.50 -0.94
CA SER A 172 -6.47 -47.47 -0.60
C SER A 172 -6.08 -45.98 -0.53
N LYS A 173 -6.28 -45.32 -1.70
CA LYS A 173 -7.24 -44.20 -1.93
C LYS A 173 -7.06 -42.88 -1.13
N LYS A 174 -6.68 -41.78 -1.81
CA LYS A 174 -7.61 -40.85 -2.52
C LYS A 174 -6.92 -39.63 -3.19
N LYS A 175 -7.42 -39.37 -4.40
CA LYS A 175 -7.16 -38.34 -5.43
C LYS A 175 -7.12 -36.88 -4.93
N ALA A 176 -6.14 -36.06 -5.35
CA ALA A 176 -6.06 -35.23 -6.58
C ALA A 176 -6.77 -33.86 -6.44
N SER A 177 -6.14 -32.72 -6.78
CA SER A 177 -6.11 -32.25 -8.17
C SER A 177 -5.35 -30.91 -8.35
N SER A 178 -5.10 -30.57 -9.62
CA SER A 178 -4.59 -29.31 -10.23
C SER A 178 -3.06 -29.24 -10.43
N SER A 179 -2.55 -29.68 -11.60
CA SER A 179 -2.54 -29.04 -12.94
C SER A 179 -1.42 -28.00 -13.10
N LYS A 180 -0.38 -28.40 -13.85
CA LYS A 180 0.68 -27.55 -14.44
C LYS A 180 0.09 -26.49 -15.37
N THR A 181 0.66 -25.29 -15.42
CA THR A 181 1.16 -24.67 -16.67
C THR A 181 1.98 -23.37 -16.45
N VAL A 182 3.27 -23.45 -16.82
CA VAL A 182 4.03 -22.52 -17.70
C VAL A 182 4.12 -21.02 -17.35
N ALA A 183 5.35 -20.57 -17.03
CA ALA A 183 5.75 -19.14 -16.98
C ALA A 183 6.87 -18.85 -18.01
N PRO A 184 6.82 -17.74 -18.78
CA PRO A 184 7.85 -17.39 -19.75
C PRO A 184 8.99 -16.54 -19.14
N LYS A 185 10.16 -16.67 -19.78
CA LYS A 185 11.46 -16.05 -19.47
C LYS A 185 11.40 -14.50 -19.47
N LYS A 186 11.98 -13.87 -18.44
CA LYS A 186 12.25 -12.41 -18.38
C LYS A 186 13.66 -12.11 -18.91
N GLN A 187 13.74 -11.22 -19.91
CA GLN A 187 14.97 -10.56 -20.34
C GLN A 187 15.36 -9.48 -19.32
N LYS A 188 16.64 -9.44 -18.93
CA LYS A 188 17.22 -8.43 -18.03
C LYS A 188 17.48 -7.14 -18.83
N SER A 189 16.94 -6.02 -18.38
CA SER A 189 17.39 -4.69 -18.80
C SER A 189 18.31 -4.12 -17.73
N ASP A 190 19.52 -3.75 -18.14
CA ASP A 190 20.50 -3.05 -17.31
C ASP A 190 20.03 -1.61 -17.08
N LYS A 191 19.40 -1.35 -15.92
CA LYS A 191 19.34 -0.03 -15.27
C LYS A 191 18.79 -0.16 -13.84
N ALA A 192 19.43 0.56 -12.91
CA ALA A 192 19.13 0.55 -11.48
C ALA A 192 17.67 0.93 -11.16
N PRO A 193 17.06 0.40 -10.08
CA PRO A 193 15.65 0.59 -9.80
C PRO A 193 15.36 2.05 -9.38
N ARG A 194 14.46 2.71 -10.13
CA ARG A 194 13.93 4.02 -9.74
C ARG A 194 13.05 3.86 -8.50
N GLY A 195 13.36 4.59 -7.43
CA GLY A 195 12.55 4.60 -6.20
C GLY A 195 11.09 5.00 -6.46
N HIS A 196 10.18 4.56 -5.58
CA HIS A 196 8.72 4.69 -5.73
C HIS A 196 8.24 6.11 -6.08
N LYS A 197 8.92 7.15 -5.57
CA LYS A 197 8.62 8.56 -5.91
C LYS A 197 8.98 8.93 -7.35
N ALA A 198 10.11 8.45 -7.84
CA ALA A 198 10.58 8.73 -9.21
C ALA A 198 9.75 7.99 -10.27
N ALA A 199 9.26 6.79 -9.95
CA ALA A 199 8.33 6.06 -10.80
C ALA A 199 6.97 6.77 -10.91
N PHE A 200 6.46 7.30 -9.80
CA PHE A 200 5.20 8.03 -9.77
C PHE A 200 5.26 9.38 -10.51
N GLN A 201 6.37 10.11 -10.36
CA GLN A 201 6.57 11.38 -11.05
C GLN A 201 6.72 11.22 -12.57
N ALA A 202 7.35 10.12 -13.02
CA ALA A 202 7.42 9.77 -14.44
C ALA A 202 6.05 9.39 -15.03
N LEU A 203 5.13 8.84 -14.22
CA LEU A 203 3.77 8.53 -14.64
C LEU A 203 2.89 9.79 -14.73
N LEU A 204 3.11 10.76 -13.84
CA LEU A 204 2.41 12.05 -13.86
C LEU A 204 2.81 12.95 -15.04
N GLN A 205 4.03 12.80 -15.57
CA GLN A 205 4.52 13.63 -16.68
C GLN A 205 4.11 13.11 -18.06
N GLY A 206 3.46 11.94 -18.16
CA GLY A 206 3.08 11.34 -19.44
C GLY A 206 4.30 11.08 -20.36
N PRO A 207 4.11 10.48 -21.54
CA PRO A 207 5.20 10.28 -22.49
C PRO A 207 5.65 11.65 -23.02
N ILE A 208 6.88 12.07 -22.68
CA ILE A 208 7.52 13.22 -23.31
C ILE A 208 7.81 12.82 -24.77
N PRO A 209 7.32 13.57 -25.78
CA PRO A 209 7.77 13.38 -27.16
C PRO A 209 9.27 13.66 -27.22
N THR A 210 10.03 12.77 -27.83
CA THR A 210 11.44 13.00 -28.14
C THR A 210 11.54 14.11 -29.18
N ASP A 211 11.88 15.32 -28.74
CA ASP A 211 12.41 16.38 -29.61
C ASP A 211 13.81 15.96 -30.10
N GLU A 212 13.89 15.34 -31.27
CA GLU A 212 15.14 15.38 -32.05
C GLU A 212 15.12 16.62 -32.95
N GLU A 213 15.84 17.66 -32.52
CA GLU A 213 16.15 18.84 -33.30
C GLU A 213 17.00 18.54 -34.57
N PRO A 214 16.89 19.38 -35.62
CA PRO A 214 17.47 19.13 -36.93
C PRO A 214 18.99 19.36 -36.96
N LYS A 215 19.73 18.41 -37.54
CA LYS A 215 21.15 18.56 -37.88
C LYS A 215 21.35 19.68 -38.92
N LYS A 216 21.88 20.84 -38.50
CA LYS A 216 22.49 21.85 -39.39
C LYS A 216 24.03 21.76 -39.38
N LYS A 217 24.62 21.64 -40.57
CA LYS A 217 25.91 22.18 -41.10
C LYS A 217 26.40 21.22 -42.21
N LYS A 218 26.76 21.60 -43.44
CA LYS A 218 27.50 22.79 -43.93
C LYS A 218 27.08 23.16 -45.37
N LYS A 219 26.76 24.43 -45.62
CA LYS A 219 26.84 25.03 -46.98
C LYS A 219 28.32 25.20 -47.35
N ARG A 220 28.71 24.67 -48.51
CA ARG A 220 30.03 24.91 -49.12
C ARG A 220 30.10 26.36 -49.60
N LYS A 221 31.20 27.02 -49.25
CA LYS A 221 31.61 28.37 -49.64
C LYS A 221 31.68 28.48 -51.17
N SER A 222 31.11 29.54 -51.70
CA SER A 222 31.44 30.07 -53.02
C SER A 222 32.93 30.44 -53.07
N LYS A 223 33.58 30.11 -54.18
CA LYS A 223 34.86 30.71 -54.57
C LYS A 223 34.67 31.19 -56.01
N GLY A 224 34.24 32.44 -56.12
CA GLY A 224 34.45 33.21 -57.33
C GLY A 224 35.93 33.57 -57.45
N GLY A 225 36.42 33.49 -58.67
CA GLY A 225 37.72 33.90 -59.18
C GLY A 225 37.73 33.46 -60.64
N LYS A 226 38.15 34.25 -61.61
CA LYS A 226 38.79 35.57 -61.60
C LYS A 226 38.79 36.05 -63.06
N ASP A 227 38.74 37.37 -63.24
CA ASP A 227 39.25 38.19 -64.34
C ASP A 227 39.89 37.46 -65.55
N THR A 228 39.30 37.66 -66.74
CA THR A 228 39.85 38.21 -68.02
C THR A 228 38.97 37.77 -69.18
#